data_AF-A0A9P8VDR7-F1
#
_entry.id   AF-A0A9P8VDR7-F1
#
_cell.length_a   1.000
_cell.length_b   1.000
_cell.length_c   1.000
_cell.angle_alpha   90.00
_cell.angle_beta   90.00
_cell.angle_gamma   90.00
#
_symmetry.space_group_name_H-M   'P 1'
#
loop_
_entity.id
_entity.type
_entity.pdbx_description
1 polymer ?
#
loop_
_entity_poly.entity_id
_entity_poly.type
_entity_poly.pdbx_seq_one_letter_code
_entity_poly.pdbx_strand_id
1 'polypeptide(L)'
;MNQQPQQPQEHQHQESDMCFPSPRKSPKPQTPSYSFVNAENPYHRLDSPSLPPTPAMSPPSPFNPSYNPHGSQLSMQHERLILELLPFKDAAAFHNWLGSEFVRGSWHEFRRDCAPMLPFSNGGSGSRSSAEPDKHKTSQSAKDAINSRKPKYLIYHPDKTAWTVDDHHIRFIATVVRDNMLQGLWSESEWKKQAVDIAKAVFEVLVFLKAVDVVDKEPPRYTD
;
A
#
# COMPACT_ATOMS: atom_id res chain seq x y z
N MET A 1 13.77 69.78 -11.30
CA MET A 1 13.50 69.91 -9.86
C MET A 1 13.59 68.53 -9.24
N ASN A 2 14.45 68.33 -8.23
CA ASN A 2 14.62 67.05 -7.54
C ASN A 2 13.52 66.84 -6.50
N GLN A 3 12.91 65.65 -6.45
CA GLN A 3 12.30 65.09 -5.23
C GLN A 3 12.47 63.56 -5.19
N GLN A 4 13.46 63.10 -4.42
CA GLN A 4 13.33 61.94 -3.51
C GLN A 4 12.55 62.42 -2.25
N PRO A 5 12.00 61.56 -1.36
CA PRO A 5 12.52 60.27 -0.89
C PRO A 5 11.52 59.12 -1.23
N GLN A 6 11.34 57.99 -0.52
CA GLN A 6 11.83 57.48 0.76
C GLN A 6 11.76 55.93 0.83
N GLN A 7 12.40 55.32 1.82
CA GLN A 7 12.20 53.90 2.20
C GLN A 7 11.60 53.80 3.62
N PRO A 8 10.70 52.83 3.89
CA PRO A 8 10.28 52.48 5.24
C PRO A 8 11.20 51.43 5.88
N GLN A 9 11.46 51.62 7.17
CA GLN A 9 12.42 50.93 8.03
C GLN A 9 12.19 49.42 8.22
N GLU A 10 13.29 48.69 8.43
CA GLU A 10 13.28 47.40 9.12
C GLU A 10 12.66 47.53 10.52
N HIS A 11 11.89 46.52 10.94
CA HIS A 11 11.60 46.29 12.35
C HIS A 11 12.30 45.01 12.80
N GLN A 12 13.34 45.18 13.62
CA GLN A 12 13.91 44.08 14.39
C GLN A 12 12.81 43.54 15.31
N HIS A 13 12.53 42.23 15.21
CA HIS A 13 11.72 41.55 16.22
C HIS A 13 12.61 40.70 17.11
N GLN A 14 12.42 40.89 18.40
CA GLN A 14 13.36 40.54 19.45
C GLN A 14 13.24 39.05 19.82
N GLU A 15 14.37 38.36 19.88
CA GLU A 15 14.43 36.98 20.40
C GLU A 15 13.86 36.92 21.81
N SER A 16 12.96 35.95 22.02
CA SER A 16 12.38 35.64 23.33
C SER A 16 12.72 34.19 23.66
N ASP A 17 13.86 33.99 24.33
CA ASP A 17 14.32 32.68 24.82
C ASP A 17 13.34 32.08 25.84
N MET A 18 12.38 31.31 25.34
CA MET A 18 11.49 30.50 26.15
C MET A 18 12.19 29.20 26.55
N CYS A 19 12.88 29.22 27.68
CA CYS A 19 13.51 28.05 28.29
C CYS A 19 12.46 26.99 28.72
N PHE A 20 12.29 25.92 27.93
CA PHE A 20 11.45 24.77 28.30
C PHE A 20 12.25 23.71 29.08
N PRO A 21 11.78 23.24 30.25
CA PRO A 21 12.49 22.25 31.05
C PRO A 21 12.40 20.82 30.47
N SER A 22 13.53 20.10 30.49
CA SER A 22 13.65 18.73 29.98
C SER A 22 12.81 17.70 30.76
N PRO A 23 12.08 16.79 30.09
CA PRO A 23 11.43 15.65 30.74
C PRO A 23 12.44 14.69 31.40
N ARG A 24 12.14 14.24 32.62
CA ARG A 24 12.93 13.25 33.35
C ARG A 24 12.86 11.87 32.68
N LYS A 25 13.98 11.13 32.74
CA LYS A 25 14.02 9.69 32.42
C LYS A 25 13.24 8.90 33.48
N SER A 26 12.22 8.14 33.05
CA SER A 26 11.53 7.15 33.90
C SER A 26 12.15 5.75 33.75
N PRO A 27 12.04 4.85 34.76
CA PRO A 27 12.80 3.61 34.80
C PRO A 27 12.24 2.49 33.91
N LYS A 28 13.10 1.51 33.57
CA LYS A 28 12.71 0.27 32.88
C LYS A 28 11.82 -0.62 33.78
N PRO A 29 10.71 -1.19 33.27
CA PRO A 29 10.07 -2.33 33.91
C PRO A 29 10.91 -3.60 33.72
N GLN A 30 11.03 -4.40 34.78
CA GLN A 30 11.72 -5.69 34.79
C GLN A 30 10.77 -6.81 34.32
N THR A 31 11.30 -7.76 33.56
CA THR A 31 10.62 -9.01 33.18
C THR A 31 10.70 -10.04 34.31
N PRO A 32 9.57 -10.60 34.79
CA PRO A 32 9.58 -11.86 35.52
C PRO A 32 9.57 -13.03 34.53
N SER A 33 10.68 -13.78 34.50
CA SER A 33 10.72 -15.12 33.93
C SER A 33 9.89 -16.08 34.77
N TYR A 34 9.05 -16.91 34.15
CA TYR A 34 8.44 -18.06 34.82
C TYR A 34 8.46 -19.27 33.89
N SER A 35 8.94 -20.40 34.41
CA SER A 35 9.16 -21.64 33.66
C SER A 35 8.97 -22.85 34.56
N PHE A 36 8.38 -23.92 34.01
CA PHE A 36 8.02 -25.19 34.68
C PHE A 36 6.85 -25.06 35.69
N VAL A 37 6.02 -26.08 35.91
CA VAL A 37 6.25 -27.54 35.77
C VAL A 37 5.03 -28.28 35.19
N ASN A 38 5.26 -29.37 34.45
CA ASN A 38 4.25 -30.41 34.23
C ASN A 38 4.02 -31.22 35.52
N ALA A 39 2.77 -31.58 35.80
CA ALA A 39 2.45 -32.66 36.73
C ALA A 39 1.20 -33.41 36.23
N GLU A 40 1.32 -34.73 36.16
CA GLU A 40 0.27 -35.64 35.70
C GLU A 40 -0.86 -35.77 36.74
N ASN A 41 -2.06 -36.16 36.32
CA ASN A 41 -2.94 -36.93 37.19
C ASN A 41 -3.82 -37.90 36.37
N PRO A 42 -3.74 -39.23 36.60
CA PRO A 42 -4.49 -40.24 35.86
C PRO A 42 -5.82 -40.68 36.53
N TYR A 43 -6.59 -41.51 35.81
CA TYR A 43 -7.87 -42.14 36.18
C TYR A 43 -9.08 -41.16 36.23
N HIS A 44 -10.19 -41.38 35.51
CA HIS A 44 -11.00 -42.60 35.51
C HIS A 44 -11.69 -42.92 34.17
N ARG A 45 -12.02 -44.21 34.00
CA ARG A 45 -12.71 -44.84 32.86
C ARG A 45 -14.07 -45.37 33.31
N LEU A 46 -15.11 -45.23 32.49
CA LEU A 46 -16.30 -46.09 32.44
C LEU A 46 -16.89 -46.16 31.02
N ASP A 47 -17.76 -47.15 30.77
CA ASP A 47 -17.88 -47.87 29.48
C ASP A 47 -19.09 -47.55 28.56
N SER A 48 -18.85 -47.69 27.24
CA SER A 48 -19.73 -48.30 26.20
C SER A 48 -21.08 -47.65 25.75
N PRO A 49 -21.71 -48.03 24.60
CA PRO A 49 -21.23 -48.74 23.39
C PRO A 49 -21.64 -48.11 22.00
N SER A 50 -21.26 -48.80 20.92
CA SER A 50 -21.30 -48.54 19.46
C SER A 50 -22.60 -48.07 18.74
N LEU A 51 -22.40 -47.33 17.62
CA LEU A 51 -23.11 -47.50 16.31
C LEU A 51 -22.18 -47.10 15.12
N PRO A 52 -22.31 -47.72 13.92
CA PRO A 52 -21.50 -47.41 12.73
C PRO A 52 -22.27 -46.64 11.63
N PRO A 53 -21.57 -45.98 10.68
CA PRO A 53 -22.05 -45.94 9.29
C PRO A 53 -20.96 -46.11 8.20
N THR A 54 -21.27 -47.00 7.24
CA THR A 54 -20.93 -47.07 5.79
C THR A 54 -19.66 -46.44 5.17
N PRO A 55 -19.01 -47.13 4.21
CA PRO A 55 -17.87 -46.60 3.44
C PRO A 55 -18.30 -45.86 2.15
N ALA A 56 -17.57 -44.80 1.76
CA ALA A 56 -17.65 -44.22 0.41
C ALA A 56 -16.42 -43.36 0.03
N MET A 57 -16.16 -43.28 -1.29
CA MET A 57 -15.28 -42.33 -2.01
C MET A 57 -13.76 -42.54 -1.80
N SER A 58 -13.03 -43.16 -2.73
CA SER A 58 -12.59 -42.69 -4.07
C SER A 58 -11.15 -42.12 -4.03
N PRO A 59 -10.27 -42.46 -5.00
CA PRO A 59 -8.85 -42.11 -4.95
C PRO A 59 -8.59 -40.62 -5.22
N PRO A 60 -7.46 -40.08 -4.74
CA PRO A 60 -7.11 -38.68 -4.96
C PRO A 60 -6.81 -38.42 -6.43
N SER A 61 -7.51 -37.44 -7.02
CA SER A 61 -7.11 -36.88 -8.31
C SER A 61 -5.83 -36.06 -8.13
N PRO A 62 -4.81 -36.20 -8.98
CA PRO A 62 -3.60 -35.37 -8.89
C PRO A 62 -3.96 -33.92 -9.22
N PHE A 63 -3.59 -33.01 -8.31
CA PHE A 63 -3.53 -31.59 -8.62
C PHE A 63 -2.62 -31.37 -9.83
N ASN A 64 -3.11 -30.66 -10.83
CA ASN A 64 -2.25 -30.05 -11.83
C ASN A 64 -2.76 -28.63 -12.10
N PRO A 65 -2.29 -27.60 -11.34
CA PRO A 65 -2.63 -26.22 -11.66
C PRO A 65 -2.01 -25.90 -13.02
N SER A 66 -2.86 -25.67 -14.02
CA SER A 66 -2.44 -25.22 -15.34
C SER A 66 -1.89 -23.80 -15.23
N TYR A 67 -0.61 -23.69 -14.93
CA TYR A 67 0.12 -22.43 -14.91
C TYR A 67 0.09 -21.83 -16.31
N ASN A 68 -0.62 -20.72 -16.48
CA ASN A 68 -0.55 -19.91 -17.70
C ASN A 68 0.76 -19.10 -17.64
N PRO A 69 1.84 -19.51 -18.35
CA PRO A 69 3.19 -19.09 -17.99
C PRO A 69 3.47 -17.63 -18.33
N HIS A 70 2.75 -17.05 -19.29
CA HIS A 70 3.03 -15.71 -19.81
C HIS A 70 2.56 -14.59 -18.88
N GLY A 71 1.38 -14.71 -18.26
CA GLY A 71 0.93 -13.74 -17.24
C GLY A 71 1.81 -13.76 -16.00
N SER A 72 2.24 -14.97 -15.58
CA SER A 72 3.09 -15.17 -14.41
C SER A 72 4.54 -14.68 -14.62
N GLN A 73 5.10 -14.84 -15.82
CA GLN A 73 6.47 -14.36 -16.11
C GLN A 73 6.55 -12.84 -16.19
N LEU A 74 5.55 -12.18 -16.77
CA LEU A 74 5.51 -10.71 -16.82
C LEU A 74 5.33 -10.10 -15.42
N SER A 75 4.51 -10.70 -14.55
CA SER A 75 4.40 -10.25 -13.16
C SER A 75 5.71 -10.45 -12.38
N MET A 76 6.43 -11.57 -12.56
CA MET A 76 7.75 -11.78 -11.94
C MET A 76 8.80 -10.76 -12.40
N GLN A 77 8.81 -10.38 -13.68
CA GLN A 77 9.73 -9.34 -14.19
C GLN A 77 9.40 -7.95 -13.62
N HIS A 78 8.11 -7.62 -13.52
CA HIS A 78 7.67 -6.35 -12.94
C HIS A 78 7.92 -6.29 -11.42
N GLU A 79 7.68 -7.39 -10.71
CA GLU A 79 8.04 -7.55 -9.29
C GLU A 79 9.53 -7.29 -9.06
N ARG A 80 10.40 -7.91 -9.86
CA ARG A 80 11.85 -7.68 -9.78
C ARG A 80 12.21 -6.20 -10.00
N LEU A 81 11.63 -5.56 -11.01
CA LEU A 81 11.86 -4.13 -11.26
C LEU A 81 11.42 -3.27 -10.07
N ILE A 82 10.28 -3.59 -9.45
CA ILE A 82 9.77 -2.86 -8.28
C ILE A 82 10.65 -3.08 -7.04
N LEU A 83 11.21 -4.29 -6.86
CA LEU A 83 12.20 -4.58 -5.81
C LEU A 83 13.50 -3.79 -6.01
N GLU A 84 13.90 -3.49 -7.24
CA GLU A 84 15.05 -2.63 -7.55
C GLU A 84 14.76 -1.13 -7.30
N LEU A 85 13.49 -0.72 -7.17
CA LEU A 85 13.05 0.66 -6.95
C LEU A 85 12.68 1.00 -5.48
N LEU A 86 12.49 -0.02 -4.63
CA LEU A 86 11.99 0.12 -3.25
C LEU A 86 13.02 -0.39 -2.23
N PRO A 87 13.07 0.14 -1.00
CA PRO A 87 14.10 -0.20 -0.02
C PRO A 87 13.89 -1.56 0.69
N PHE A 88 13.45 -2.59 -0.05
CA PHE A 88 13.26 -3.94 0.45
C PHE A 88 14.52 -4.80 0.24
N LYS A 89 14.81 -5.67 1.22
CA LYS A 89 15.98 -6.57 1.17
C LYS A 89 15.70 -7.88 0.43
N ASP A 90 14.43 -8.26 0.34
CA ASP A 90 13.97 -9.52 -0.22
C ASP A 90 12.49 -9.41 -0.65
N ALA A 91 12.04 -10.36 -1.47
CA ALA A 91 10.67 -10.38 -1.98
C ALA A 91 9.62 -10.64 -0.89
N ALA A 92 9.94 -11.39 0.18
CA ALA A 92 8.97 -11.68 1.24
C ALA A 92 8.61 -10.42 2.04
N ALA A 93 9.60 -9.56 2.32
CA ALA A 93 9.37 -8.25 2.91
C ALA A 93 8.44 -7.37 2.05
N PHE A 94 8.63 -7.39 0.72
CA PHE A 94 7.78 -6.68 -0.23
C PHE A 94 6.36 -7.25 -0.30
N HIS A 95 6.18 -8.58 -0.37
CA HIS A 95 4.85 -9.20 -0.37
C HIS A 95 4.09 -8.97 0.94
N ASN A 96 4.78 -9.02 2.09
CA ASN A 96 4.20 -8.65 3.39
C ASN A 96 3.77 -7.17 3.41
N TRP A 97 4.55 -6.28 2.81
CA TRP A 97 4.21 -4.87 2.67
C TRP A 97 3.01 -4.64 1.71
N LEU A 98 2.97 -5.30 0.56
CA LEU A 98 1.83 -5.28 -0.37
C LEU A 98 0.55 -5.80 0.29
N GLY A 99 0.67 -6.79 1.18
CA GLY A 99 -0.42 -7.34 1.98
C GLY A 99 -0.87 -6.46 3.14
N SER A 100 -0.11 -5.44 3.52
CA SER A 100 -0.42 -4.55 4.66
C SER A 100 -1.59 -3.61 4.36
N GLU A 101 -2.29 -3.17 5.41
CA GLU A 101 -3.43 -2.23 5.31
C GLU A 101 -3.07 -0.92 4.59
N PHE A 102 -1.83 -0.45 4.68
CA PHE A 102 -1.38 0.80 4.02
C PHE A 102 -1.46 0.69 2.49
N VAL A 103 -1.14 -0.48 1.93
CA VAL A 103 -1.22 -0.75 0.49
C VAL A 103 -2.57 -1.34 0.11
N ARG A 104 -3.06 -2.36 0.83
CA ARG A 104 -4.37 -3.00 0.56
C ARG A 104 -5.54 -2.06 0.73
N GLY A 105 -5.57 -1.24 1.78
CA GLY A 105 -6.64 -0.25 2.00
C GLY A 105 -6.68 0.78 0.86
N SER A 106 -5.52 1.35 0.53
CA SER A 106 -5.36 2.27 -0.62
C SER A 106 -5.75 1.62 -1.96
N TRP A 107 -5.39 0.35 -2.16
CA TRP A 107 -5.74 -0.43 -3.34
C TRP A 107 -7.25 -0.69 -3.45
N HIS A 108 -7.91 -1.08 -2.35
CA HIS A 108 -9.35 -1.31 -2.34
C HIS A 108 -10.14 0.01 -2.53
N GLU A 109 -9.66 1.13 -1.95
CA GLU A 109 -10.18 2.47 -2.25
C GLU A 109 -10.08 2.77 -3.75
N PHE A 110 -8.88 2.60 -4.33
CA PHE A 110 -8.64 2.82 -5.75
C PHE A 110 -9.51 1.91 -6.64
N ARG A 111 -9.56 0.60 -6.37
CA ARG A 111 -10.34 -0.37 -7.16
C ARG A 111 -11.83 -0.04 -7.15
N ARG A 112 -12.40 0.25 -5.98
CA ARG A 112 -13.83 0.57 -5.84
C ARG A 112 -14.19 1.81 -6.65
N ASP A 113 -13.36 2.85 -6.56
CA ASP A 113 -13.68 4.14 -7.15
C ASP A 113 -13.34 4.21 -8.66
N CYS A 114 -12.29 3.50 -9.10
CA CYS A 114 -11.87 3.44 -10.51
C CYS A 114 -12.54 2.34 -11.34
N ALA A 115 -13.04 1.25 -10.76
CA ALA A 115 -13.72 0.18 -11.52
C ALA A 115 -14.79 0.69 -12.50
N PRO A 116 -15.75 1.58 -12.13
CA PRO A 116 -16.72 2.11 -13.09
C PRO A 116 -16.11 3.02 -14.18
N MET A 117 -14.85 3.44 -14.05
CA MET A 117 -14.14 4.30 -15.00
C MET A 117 -13.20 3.53 -15.94
N LEU A 118 -12.87 2.27 -15.61
CA LEU A 118 -11.91 1.46 -16.37
C LEU A 118 -12.63 0.59 -17.42
N PRO A 119 -12.10 0.50 -18.66
CA PRO A 119 -12.79 -0.13 -19.79
C PRO A 119 -12.98 -1.66 -19.68
N PHE A 120 -12.43 -2.29 -18.65
CA PHE A 120 -12.47 -3.74 -18.43
C PHE A 120 -13.68 -4.20 -17.59
N SER A 121 -14.46 -3.29 -17.01
CA SER A 121 -15.45 -3.67 -15.99
C SER A 121 -16.85 -4.00 -16.49
N ASN A 122 -17.23 -3.66 -17.74
CA ASN A 122 -18.51 -4.07 -18.34
C ASN A 122 -18.28 -4.67 -19.74
N GLY A 123 -18.71 -5.93 -19.92
CA GLY A 123 -18.73 -6.59 -21.22
C GLY A 123 -19.83 -6.06 -22.13
N GLY A 124 -19.63 -4.90 -22.74
CA GLY A 124 -20.58 -4.34 -23.69
C GLY A 124 -20.26 -2.92 -24.17
N SER A 125 -19.74 -2.83 -25.39
CA SER A 125 -19.71 -1.66 -26.28
C SER A 125 -18.98 -0.38 -25.81
N GLY A 126 -18.11 0.13 -26.69
CA GLY A 126 -17.86 1.57 -26.77
C GLY A 126 -16.71 2.11 -25.91
N SER A 127 -15.49 1.83 -26.36
CA SER A 127 -14.24 2.56 -26.06
C SER A 127 -14.40 3.85 -25.24
N ARG A 128 -13.94 3.80 -23.99
CA ARG A 128 -13.10 4.87 -23.46
C ARG A 128 -11.76 4.26 -23.11
N SER A 129 -10.82 4.33 -24.04
CA SER A 129 -9.40 4.32 -23.70
C SER A 129 -9.09 5.53 -22.82
N SER A 130 -9.44 5.44 -21.53
CA SER A 130 -8.78 6.23 -20.50
C SER A 130 -7.34 5.76 -20.52
N ALA A 131 -6.50 6.46 -21.29
CA ALA A 131 -5.07 6.21 -21.33
C ALA A 131 -4.54 6.16 -19.89
N GLU A 132 -3.62 5.25 -19.63
CA GLU A 132 -2.98 5.18 -18.33
C GLU A 132 -2.34 6.54 -18.01
N PRO A 133 -2.61 7.14 -16.83
CA PRO A 133 -2.11 8.46 -16.51
C PRO A 133 -0.59 8.55 -16.68
N ASP A 134 -0.10 9.65 -17.25
CA ASP A 134 1.34 9.83 -17.44
C ASP A 134 2.06 9.70 -16.09
N LYS A 135 2.96 8.73 -15.99
CA LYS A 135 3.68 8.39 -14.76
C LYS A 135 4.41 9.61 -14.20
N HIS A 136 5.08 10.40 -15.04
CA HIS A 136 5.85 11.55 -14.55
C HIS A 136 4.94 12.64 -13.97
N LYS A 137 3.91 13.07 -14.71
CA LYS A 137 2.91 14.06 -14.31
C LYS A 137 2.19 13.62 -13.03
N THR A 138 1.82 12.34 -12.94
CA THR A 138 1.10 11.76 -11.80
C THR A 138 1.97 11.75 -10.54
N SER A 139 3.19 11.20 -10.62
CA SER A 139 4.13 11.18 -9.50
C SER A 139 4.56 12.58 -9.05
N GLN A 140 4.74 13.51 -9.99
CA GLN A 140 5.01 14.92 -9.70
C GLN A 140 3.83 15.59 -8.97
N SER A 141 2.61 15.36 -9.44
CA SER A 141 1.39 15.88 -8.80
C SER A 141 1.17 15.30 -7.39
N ALA A 142 1.52 14.02 -7.18
CA ALA A 142 1.48 13.37 -5.86
C ALA A 142 2.54 13.95 -4.90
N LYS A 143 3.78 14.18 -5.35
CA LYS A 143 4.79 14.91 -4.56
C LYS A 143 4.26 16.27 -4.13
N ASP A 144 3.71 17.04 -5.07
CA ASP A 144 3.24 18.39 -4.79
C ASP A 144 2.03 18.37 -3.84
N ALA A 145 1.17 17.36 -3.95
CA ALA A 145 0.06 17.12 -3.02
C ALA A 145 0.55 16.83 -1.59
N ILE A 146 1.52 15.94 -1.42
CA ILE A 146 2.13 15.62 -0.12
C ILE A 146 2.78 16.87 0.49
N ASN A 147 3.64 17.55 -0.28
CA ASN A 147 4.43 18.69 0.20
C ASN A 147 3.57 19.91 0.57
N SER A 148 2.56 20.24 -0.23
CA SER A 148 1.59 21.31 0.08
C SER A 148 0.42 20.84 0.95
N ARG A 149 0.45 19.60 1.45
CA ARG A 149 -0.56 18.98 2.32
C ARG A 149 -1.99 19.11 1.77
N LYS A 150 -2.18 18.98 0.45
CA LYS A 150 -3.47 19.21 -0.25
C LYS A 150 -4.60 18.36 0.37
N PRO A 151 -5.62 18.98 0.99
CA PRO A 151 -6.72 18.24 1.64
C PRO A 151 -7.43 17.25 0.70
N LYS A 152 -7.58 17.62 -0.58
CA LYS A 152 -8.19 16.78 -1.64
C LYS A 152 -7.68 15.33 -1.60
N TYR A 153 -6.38 15.10 -1.48
CA TYR A 153 -5.80 13.76 -1.60
C TYR A 153 -5.42 13.13 -0.25
N LEU A 154 -5.60 13.84 0.87
CA LEU A 154 -4.94 13.52 2.14
C LEU A 154 -5.89 13.48 3.35
N ILE A 155 -7.16 13.83 3.18
CA ILE A 155 -8.23 13.57 4.14
C ILE A 155 -8.71 12.11 3.97
N TYR A 156 -9.15 11.48 5.07
CA TYR A 156 -9.63 10.08 5.10
C TYR A 156 -10.87 9.84 4.23
N HIS A 157 -11.81 10.80 4.20
CA HIS A 157 -13.00 10.80 3.36
C HIS A 157 -13.10 12.13 2.60
N PRO A 158 -12.37 12.30 1.49
CA PRO A 158 -12.50 13.48 0.66
C PRO A 158 -13.75 13.38 -0.23
N ASP A 159 -14.29 14.52 -0.67
CA ASP A 159 -15.29 14.55 -1.73
C ASP A 159 -14.64 14.15 -3.07
N LYS A 160 -15.21 13.13 -3.71
CA LYS A 160 -14.75 12.49 -4.95
C LYS A 160 -15.66 12.72 -6.15
N THR A 161 -16.75 13.47 -5.98
CA THR A 161 -17.79 13.67 -7.02
C THR A 161 -17.26 14.18 -8.36
N ALA A 162 -16.18 14.97 -8.35
CA ALA A 162 -15.53 15.52 -9.54
C ALA A 162 -14.11 14.95 -9.80
N TRP A 163 -13.81 13.74 -9.34
CA TRP A 163 -12.49 13.14 -9.52
C TRP A 163 -12.33 12.42 -10.86
N THR A 164 -11.11 12.52 -11.37
CA THR A 164 -10.62 11.85 -12.58
C THR A 164 -9.80 10.61 -12.24
N VAL A 165 -9.50 9.77 -13.23
CA VAL A 165 -8.59 8.62 -13.05
C VAL A 165 -7.20 9.10 -12.57
N ASP A 166 -6.68 10.23 -13.06
CA ASP A 166 -5.46 10.88 -12.56
C ASP A 166 -5.56 11.16 -11.05
N ASP A 167 -6.69 11.70 -10.57
CA ASP A 167 -6.89 12.03 -9.16
C ASP A 167 -6.84 10.80 -8.24
N HIS A 168 -7.40 9.68 -8.68
CA HIS A 168 -7.34 8.42 -7.94
C HIS A 168 -5.91 7.84 -7.91
N HIS A 169 -5.14 7.95 -8.98
CA HIS A 169 -3.72 7.55 -8.96
C HIS A 169 -2.90 8.46 -8.03
N ILE A 170 -3.13 9.78 -8.07
CA ILE A 170 -2.51 10.76 -7.16
C ILE A 170 -2.86 10.43 -5.70
N ARG A 171 -4.14 10.13 -5.40
CA ARG A 171 -4.61 9.73 -4.06
C ARG A 171 -3.93 8.45 -3.58
N PHE A 172 -3.83 7.42 -4.41
CA PHE A 172 -3.15 6.17 -4.06
C PHE A 172 -1.70 6.44 -3.66
N ILE A 173 -0.93 7.12 -4.53
CA ILE A 173 0.49 7.42 -4.28
C ILE A 173 0.64 8.30 -3.02
N ALA A 174 -0.17 9.36 -2.90
CA ALA A 174 -0.10 10.29 -1.79
C ALA A 174 -0.37 9.64 -0.42
N THR A 175 -1.27 8.65 -0.38
CA THR A 175 -1.63 7.90 0.83
C THR A 175 -0.53 6.90 1.17
N VAL A 176 -0.17 6.02 0.22
CA VAL A 176 0.85 4.99 0.42
C VAL A 176 2.19 5.61 0.83
N VAL A 177 2.65 6.67 0.18
CA VAL A 177 3.90 7.35 0.56
C VAL A 177 3.82 7.95 1.97
N ARG A 178 2.77 8.72 2.27
CA ARG A 178 2.63 9.40 3.58
C ARG A 178 2.63 8.38 4.72
N ASP A 179 1.83 7.32 4.61
CA ASP A 179 1.68 6.35 5.69
C ASP A 179 2.96 5.55 5.88
N ASN A 180 3.68 5.24 4.79
CA ASN A 180 4.97 4.55 4.87
C ASN A 180 6.13 5.44 5.35
N MET A 181 6.06 6.76 5.19
CA MET A 181 6.95 7.69 5.89
C MET A 181 6.72 7.67 7.41
N LEU A 182 5.47 7.48 7.87
CA LEU A 182 5.16 7.33 9.30
C LEU A 182 5.61 5.96 9.85
N GLN A 183 5.58 4.91 9.04
CA GLN A 183 6.13 3.59 9.39
C GLN A 183 7.66 3.49 9.24
N GLY A 184 8.33 4.53 8.75
CA GLY A 184 9.79 4.57 8.61
C GLY A 184 10.36 3.77 7.42
N LEU A 185 9.54 3.40 6.43
CA LEU A 185 10.04 2.81 5.17
C LEU A 185 10.91 3.80 4.40
N TRP A 186 10.55 5.09 4.46
CA TRP A 186 11.34 6.21 3.94
C TRP A 186 11.52 7.27 5.02
N SER A 187 12.74 7.80 5.14
CA SER A 187 12.98 8.96 6.01
C SER A 187 12.50 10.26 5.38
N GLU A 188 12.17 11.28 6.18
CA GLU A 188 11.93 12.64 5.65
C GLU A 188 13.10 13.17 4.82
N SER A 189 14.34 12.80 5.19
CA SER A 189 15.56 13.25 4.49
C SER A 189 15.70 12.65 3.09
N GLU A 190 15.16 11.44 2.92
CA GLU A 190 15.15 10.69 1.67
C GLU A 190 14.02 11.18 0.77
N TRP A 191 12.82 11.36 1.34
CA TRP A 191 11.70 12.04 0.66
C TRP A 191 12.14 13.40 0.10
N LYS A 192 12.78 14.26 0.91
CA LYS A 192 13.27 15.57 0.47
C LYS A 192 14.25 15.52 -0.72
N LYS A 193 14.97 14.40 -0.92
CA LYS A 193 15.94 14.21 -2.02
C LYS A 193 15.35 13.49 -3.23
N GLN A 194 14.48 12.50 -3.02
CA GLN A 194 14.07 11.51 -4.03
C GLN A 194 12.54 11.42 -4.22
N ALA A 195 11.77 12.40 -3.73
CA ALA A 195 10.31 12.37 -3.72
C ALA A 195 9.65 11.96 -5.04
N VAL A 196 10.16 12.44 -6.19
CA VAL A 196 9.59 12.12 -7.50
C VAL A 196 9.80 10.64 -7.83
N ASP A 197 10.96 10.08 -7.49
CA ASP A 197 11.32 8.70 -7.84
C ASP A 197 10.68 7.70 -6.88
N ILE A 198 10.56 8.03 -5.59
CA ILE A 198 9.68 7.32 -4.65
C ILE A 198 8.23 7.30 -5.16
N ALA A 199 7.72 8.45 -5.62
CA ALA A 199 6.36 8.55 -6.17
C ALA A 199 6.20 7.81 -7.52
N LYS A 200 7.28 7.58 -8.29
CA LYS A 200 7.28 6.71 -9.48
C LYS A 200 7.29 5.23 -9.09
N ALA A 201 8.08 4.84 -8.09
CA ALA A 201 8.10 3.47 -7.59
C ALA A 201 6.73 3.03 -7.06
N VAL A 202 6.03 3.91 -6.32
CA VAL A 202 4.65 3.65 -5.87
C VAL A 202 3.63 3.68 -7.01
N PHE A 203 3.88 4.41 -8.10
CA PHE A 203 3.08 4.30 -9.32
C PHE A 203 3.25 2.90 -9.94
N GLU A 204 4.47 2.37 -10.05
CA GLU A 204 4.71 1.00 -10.55
C GLU A 204 4.03 -0.07 -9.69
N VAL A 205 4.02 0.09 -8.36
CA VAL A 205 3.25 -0.78 -7.45
C VAL A 205 1.76 -0.79 -7.80
N LEU A 206 1.17 0.36 -8.15
CA LEU A 206 -0.23 0.43 -8.59
C LEU A 206 -0.47 -0.30 -9.92
N VAL A 207 0.47 -0.17 -10.87
CA VAL A 207 0.41 -0.89 -12.16
C VAL A 207 0.52 -2.40 -11.94
N PHE A 208 1.43 -2.85 -11.08
CA PHE A 208 1.59 -4.26 -10.70
C PHE A 208 0.31 -4.83 -10.06
N LEU A 209 -0.28 -4.09 -9.10
CA LEU A 209 -1.54 -4.48 -8.46
C LEU A 209 -2.69 -4.61 -9.47
N LYS A 210 -2.75 -3.73 -10.48
CA LYS A 210 -3.72 -3.84 -11.60
C LYS A 210 -3.47 -5.09 -12.45
N ALA A 211 -2.21 -5.41 -12.75
CA ALA A 211 -1.86 -6.56 -13.58
C ALA A 211 -2.25 -7.89 -12.91
N VAL A 212 -1.89 -8.09 -11.63
CA VAL A 212 -2.22 -9.33 -10.91
C VAL A 212 -3.73 -9.51 -10.69
N ASP A 213 -4.48 -8.41 -10.51
CA ASP A 213 -5.94 -8.42 -10.32
C ASP A 213 -6.73 -8.74 -11.61
N VAL A 214 -6.11 -8.67 -12.78
CA VAL A 214 -6.70 -9.10 -14.06
C VAL A 214 -6.47 -10.59 -14.30
N VAL A 215 -5.24 -11.08 -14.04
CA VAL A 215 -4.87 -12.49 -14.25
C VAL A 215 -5.76 -13.44 -13.43
N ASP A 216 -6.11 -13.05 -12.20
CA ASP A 216 -6.95 -13.84 -11.28
C ASP A 216 -8.43 -13.98 -11.73
N LYS A 217 -8.85 -13.28 -12.81
CA LYS A 217 -10.26 -13.24 -13.28
C LYS A 217 -10.51 -13.94 -14.62
N GLU A 218 -9.49 -14.35 -15.35
CA GLU A 218 -9.67 -15.11 -16.59
C GLU A 218 -9.59 -16.62 -16.32
N PRO A 219 -10.73 -17.35 -16.26
CA PRO A 219 -10.68 -18.80 -16.17
C PRO A 219 -10.07 -19.38 -17.46
N PRO A 220 -9.28 -20.47 -17.37
CA PRO A 220 -8.71 -21.12 -18.55
C PRO A 220 -9.81 -21.49 -19.57
N ARG A 221 -9.70 -20.94 -20.77
CA ARG A 221 -10.55 -21.33 -21.90
C ARG A 221 -9.96 -22.56 -22.57
N TYR A 222 -10.58 -23.70 -22.37
CA TYR A 222 -10.33 -24.89 -23.17
C TYR A 222 -11.00 -24.73 -24.53
N THR A 223 -10.26 -24.99 -25.60
CA THR A 223 -10.80 -25.22 -26.95
C THR A 223 -10.87 -26.73 -27.17
N ASP A 224 -12.03 -27.22 -27.58
CA ASP A 224 -12.24 -28.61 -28.03
C ASP A 224 -11.50 -28.90 -29.35
#